data_AF-A0A9Q0P3R9-F1
#
_entry.id   AF-A0A9Q0P3R9-F1
#
_cell.length_a   1.000
_cell.length_b   1.000
_cell.length_c   1.000
_cell.angle_alpha   90.00
_cell.angle_beta   90.00
_cell.angle_gamma   90.00
#
_symmetry.space_group_name_H-M   'P 1'
#
loop_
_entity.id
_entity.type
_entity.pdbx_description
1 polymer ?
#
loop_
_entity_poly.entity_id
_entity_poly.type
_entity_poly.pdbx_seq_one_letter_code
_entity_poly.pdbx_strand_id
1 'polypeptide(L)' 'MAIFKTLAAVLLVAIFFNLAVSDMVIKNLVESDPPPQIDCASACAARCQLSSRPNLCHRACGTCCARCSCVPPGTSGKL' A
#
# COMPACT_ATOMS: atom_id res chain seq x y z
N MET A 1 -25.19 -34.79 -27.52
CA MET A 1 -25.04 -35.90 -26.55
C MET A 1 -24.52 -35.35 -25.23
N ALA A 2 -25.03 -35.86 -24.10
CA ALA A 2 -24.95 -35.26 -22.75
C ALA A 2 -23.56 -34.78 -22.29
N ILE A 3 -22.48 -35.38 -22.78
CA ILE A 3 -21.09 -35.09 -22.44
C ILE A 3 -20.69 -33.64 -22.78
N PHE A 4 -21.15 -33.10 -23.90
CA PHE A 4 -20.85 -31.71 -24.28
C PHE A 4 -21.51 -30.70 -23.32
N LYS A 5 -22.72 -31.04 -22.85
CA LYS A 5 -23.47 -30.20 -21.90
C LYS A 5 -22.85 -30.24 -20.50
N THR A 6 -22.36 -31.41 -20.07
CA THR A 6 -21.67 -31.53 -18.77
C THR A 6 -20.31 -30.83 -18.78
N LEU A 7 -19.53 -30.95 -19.87
CA LEU A 7 -18.27 -30.21 -20.02
C LEU A 7 -18.49 -28.70 -20.03
N ALA A 8 -19.50 -28.22 -20.77
CA ALA A 8 -19.87 -26.80 -20.78
C ALA A 8 -20.28 -26.31 -19.38
N ALA A 9 -21.07 -27.11 -18.64
CA ALA A 9 -21.47 -26.76 -17.27
C ALA A 9 -20.28 -26.69 -16.31
N VAL A 10 -19.35 -27.64 -16.40
CA VAL A 10 -18.13 -27.64 -15.57
C VAL A 10 -17.25 -26.42 -15.85
N LEU A 11 -17.10 -26.04 -17.13
CA LEU A 11 -16.35 -24.83 -17.52
C LEU A 11 -17.01 -23.57 -16.97
N LEU A 12 -18.33 -23.44 -17.06
CA LEU A 12 -19.06 -22.29 -16.53
C LEU A 12 -18.93 -22.16 -15.01
N VAL A 13 -19.00 -23.29 -14.28
CA VAL A 13 -18.81 -23.31 -12.83
C VAL A 13 -17.38 -22.91 -12.45
N ALA A 14 -16.37 -23.43 -13.17
CA ALA A 14 -14.98 -23.07 -12.94
C ALA A 14 -14.73 -21.57 -13.20
N ILE A 15 -15.26 -21.02 -14.29
CA ILE A 15 -15.11 -19.59 -14.61
C ILE A 15 -15.75 -18.72 -13.52
N PHE A 16 -16.97 -19.06 -13.11
CA PHE A 16 -17.68 -18.33 -12.04
C PHE A 16 -16.88 -18.33 -10.73
N PHE A 17 -16.32 -19.48 -10.35
CA PHE A 17 -15.50 -19.60 -9.15
C PHE A 17 -14.23 -18.74 -9.22
N ASN A 18 -13.55 -18.71 -10.38
CA ASN A 18 -12.36 -17.88 -10.58
C ASN A 18 -12.66 -16.37 -10.53
N LEU A 19 -13.80 -15.91 -11.07
CA LEU A 19 -14.22 -14.51 -10.93
C LEU A 19 -14.47 -14.15 -9.46
N ALA A 20 -15.22 -14.98 -8.73
CA ALA A 20 -15.53 -14.73 -7.31
C ALA A 20 -14.28 -14.68 -6.42
N VAL A 21 -13.29 -15.56 -6.66
CA VAL A 21 -12.01 -15.56 -5.93
C VAL A 21 -11.20 -14.30 -6.23
N SER A 22 -11.20 -13.84 -7.48
CA SER A 22 -10.44 -12.65 -7.90
C SER A 22 -10.94 -11.38 -7.21
N ASP A 23 -12.26 -11.21 -7.06
CA ASP A 23 -12.85 -10.07 -6.33
C ASP A 23 -12.44 -10.03 -4.86
N MET A 24 -12.36 -11.20 -4.19
CA MET A 24 -11.90 -11.29 -2.80
C MET A 24 -10.41 -10.91 -2.70
N VAL A 25 -9.56 -11.40 -3.61
CA VAL A 25 -8.13 -11.07 -3.62
C VAL A 25 -7.90 -9.59 -3.87
N ILE A 26 -8.61 -8.98 -4.84
CA ILE A 26 -8.49 -7.55 -5.13
C ILE A 26 -8.93 -6.70 -3.93
N LYS A 27 -10.03 -7.05 -3.25
CA LYS A 27 -10.48 -6.34 -2.04
C LYS A 27 -9.43 -6.40 -0.92
N ASN A 28 -8.81 -7.56 -0.68
CA ASN A 28 -7.76 -7.69 0.34
C ASN A 28 -6.45 -6.97 -0.03
N LEU A 29 -6.15 -6.78 -1.32
CA LEU A 29 -4.97 -6.05 -1.78
C LEU A 29 -5.17 -4.52 -1.81
N VAL A 30 -6.41 -4.08 -2.01
CA VAL A 30 -6.78 -2.65 -2.13
C VAL A 30 -7.20 -2.05 -0.79
N GLU A 31 -7.71 -2.86 0.15
CA GLU A 31 -7.93 -2.46 1.54
C GLU A 31 -6.59 -2.39 2.31
N SER A 32 -5.67 -1.59 1.80
CA SER A 32 -4.69 -0.94 2.65
C SER A 32 -5.47 0.12 3.41
N ASP A 33 -5.52 0.00 4.74
CA ASP A 33 -6.09 1.02 5.63
C ASP A 33 -5.82 2.42 5.07
N PRO A 34 -6.80 3.35 5.12
CA PRO A 34 -6.50 4.74 4.80
C PRO A 34 -5.22 5.11 5.57
N PRO A 35 -4.19 5.63 4.87
CA PRO A 35 -2.89 5.82 5.47
C PRO A 35 -3.11 6.56 6.78
N PRO A 36 -2.62 6.02 7.92
CA PRO A 36 -2.88 6.62 9.22
C PRO A 36 -2.55 8.10 9.12
N GLN A 37 -3.43 8.96 9.66
CA GLN A 37 -3.19 10.40 9.65
C GLN A 37 -1.89 10.66 10.41
N ILE A 38 -0.79 10.74 9.68
CA ILE A 38 0.54 10.95 10.23
C ILE A 38 0.72 12.45 10.44
N ASP A 39 1.13 12.81 11.65
CA ASP A 39 1.61 14.16 11.87
C ASP A 39 3.02 14.30 11.28
N CYS A 40 3.06 14.76 10.02
CA CYS A 40 4.32 15.02 9.32
C CYS A 40 5.23 15.99 10.08
N ALA A 41 4.67 16.93 10.86
CA ALA A 41 5.48 17.94 11.54
C ALA A 41 6.31 17.29 12.66
N SER A 42 5.66 16.55 13.57
CA SER A 42 6.35 15.84 14.65
C SER A 42 7.24 14.72 14.11
N ALA A 43 6.78 13.96 13.12
CA ALA A 43 7.56 12.88 12.52
C ALA A 43 8.85 13.39 11.85
N CYS A 44 8.77 14.48 11.07
CA CYS A 44 9.94 15.09 10.46
C CYS A 44 10.84 15.79 11.48
N ALA A 45 10.31 16.32 12.58
CA ALA A 45 11.12 16.83 13.68
C ALA A 45 11.98 15.72 14.32
N ALA A 46 11.39 14.54 14.56
CA ALA A 46 12.15 13.39 15.02
C ALA A 46 13.20 12.93 14.00
N ARG A 47 12.88 12.86 12.70
CA ARG A 47 13.85 12.51 11.64
C ARG A 47 15.07 13.40 11.64
N CYS A 48 14.83 14.70 11.70
CA CYS A 48 15.83 15.70 11.40
C CYS A 48 16.60 16.16 12.65
N GLN A 49 16.30 15.58 13.82
CA GLN A 49 16.88 15.96 15.11
C GLN A 49 18.42 15.92 15.13
N LEU A 50 19.03 14.96 14.44
CA LEU A 50 20.50 14.81 14.36
C LEU A 50 21.07 15.25 13.00
N SER A 51 20.27 15.90 12.16
CA SER A 51 20.75 16.38 10.86
C SER A 51 21.63 17.61 11.06
N SER A 52 22.82 17.62 10.44
CA SER A 52 23.68 18.81 10.39
C SER A 52 23.05 19.98 9.62
N ARG A 53 22.00 19.73 8.83
CA ARG A 53 21.26 20.72 8.04
C ARG A 53 19.76 20.53 8.26
N PRO A 54 19.22 20.89 9.45
CA PRO A 54 17.85 20.55 9.83
C PRO A 54 16.81 21.17 8.88
N ASN A 55 16.97 22.43 8.46
CA ASN A 55 16.02 23.09 7.54
C ASN A 55 15.92 22.40 6.17
N LEU A 56 17.04 21.90 5.65
CA LEU A 56 17.07 21.15 4.38
C LEU A 56 16.41 19.78 4.57
N CYS A 57 16.73 19.09 5.66
CA CYS A 57 16.13 17.82 6.03
C CYS A 57 14.60 17.93 6.17
N HIS A 58 14.11 18.93 6.91
CA HIS A 58 12.68 19.17 7.12
C HIS A 58 11.94 19.40 5.80
N ARG A 59 12.52 20.17 4.87
CA ARG A 59 11.92 20.41 3.55
C ARG A 59 11.80 19.13 2.73
N ALA A 60 12.86 18.31 2.73
CA ALA A 60 12.86 17.03 2.02
C ALA A 60 11.89 16.03 2.65
N CYS A 61 11.95 15.87 3.97
CA CYS A 61 11.06 15.00 4.74
C CYS A 61 9.59 15.40 4.54
N GLY A 62 9.25 16.70 4.66
CA GLY A 62 7.89 17.18 4.48
C GLY A 62 7.34 16.93 3.08
N THR A 63 8.18 17.06 2.04
CA THR A 63 7.78 16.76 0.65
C THR A 63 7.48 15.27 0.46
N CYS A 64 8.32 14.39 1.02
CA CYS A 64 8.04 12.95 1.02
C CYS A 64 6.78 12.62 1.83
N CYS A 65 6.62 13.19 3.01
CA CYS A 65 5.47 12.92 3.88
C CYS A 65 4.15 13.35 3.24
N ALA A 66 4.12 14.51 2.56
CA ALA A 66 2.93 14.98 1.86
C ALA A 66 2.51 14.08 0.67
N ARG A 67 3.45 13.34 0.09
CA ARG A 67 3.19 12.45 -1.05
C ARG A 67 2.91 11.01 -0.63
N CYS A 68 3.68 10.51 0.32
CA CYS A 68 3.71 9.11 0.70
C CYS A 68 3.00 8.84 2.02
N SER A 69 2.58 9.88 2.75
CA SER A 69 1.98 9.79 4.10
C SER A 69 2.81 8.89 5.04
N CYS A 70 4.14 8.97 4.92
CA CYS A 70 5.08 8.11 5.63
C CYS A 70 6.37 8.85 5.95
N VAL A 71 6.94 8.54 7.11
CA VAL A 71 8.25 8.99 7.56
C VAL A 71 8.98 7.78 8.12
N PRO A 72 10.19 7.42 7.63
CA PRO A 72 10.95 6.26 8.13
C PRO A 72 11.25 6.35 9.65
N PRO A 73 11.70 5.29 10.36
CA PRO A 73 12.24 5.30 11.73
C PRO A 73 13.79 5.51 11.79
N GLY A 74 14.39 6.03 12.90
CA GLY A 74 15.79 6.54 12.98
C GLY A 74 16.05 8.07 12.82
N THR A 75 17.26 8.50 12.45
CA THR A 75 17.59 9.92 12.11
C THR A 75 18.54 10.04 10.91
N SER A 76 18.91 8.91 10.33
CA SER A 76 19.89 8.76 9.27
C SER A 76 19.38 7.70 8.28
N GLY A 77 19.76 7.82 7.01
CA GLY A 77 19.53 6.76 6.02
C GLY A 77 20.53 5.61 6.18
N LYS A 78 20.15 4.41 5.73
CA LYS A 78 21.12 3.37 5.38
C LYS A 78 21.62 3.66 3.96
N LEU A 79 22.93 3.63 3.75
CA LEU A 79 23.53 3.64 2.41
C LEU A 79 23.34 2.27 1.75
#